data_AF-A0A7C7TKS7-F1
#
_entry.id   AF-A0A7C7TKS7-F1
#
_cell.length_a   1.000
_cell.length_b   1.000
_cell.length_c   1.000
_cell.angle_alpha   90.00
_cell.angle_beta   90.00
_cell.angle_gamma   90.00
#
_symmetry.space_group_name_H-M   'P 1'
#
loop_
_entity.id
_entity.type
_entity.pdbx_description
1 polymer ?
#
loop_
_entity_poly.entity_id
_entity_poly.type
_entity_poly.pdbx_seq_one_letter_code
_entity_poly.pdbx_strand_id
1 'polypeptide(L)'
;SLEGLTAAIKHELAFRQELAFAVVLVPAALLIPTDWLHRLYLIGALFLVLIVELLNSAIEATIDRISEERHPLSKRAKDLGSAAVFLSLLHLGVAWLVTLYLWWKNA
;
A
#
# COMPACT_ATOMS: atom_id res chain seq x y z
N SER A 1 -10.15 -12.40 2.99
CA SER A 1 -11.53 -12.55 3.52
C SER A 1 -11.87 -11.33 4.37
N LEU A 2 -13.15 -11.12 4.74
CA LEU A 2 -13.53 -10.03 5.66
C LEU A 2 -12.85 -10.17 7.02
N GLU A 3 -12.70 -11.42 7.50
CA GLU A 3 -11.94 -11.73 8.71
C GLU A 3 -10.46 -11.32 8.59
N GLY A 4 -9.82 -11.61 7.45
CA GLY A 4 -8.44 -11.20 7.19
C GLY A 4 -8.25 -9.68 7.14
N LEU A 5 -9.19 -8.95 6.53
CA LEU A 5 -9.18 -7.48 6.54
C LEU A 5 -9.37 -6.93 7.96
N THR A 6 -10.30 -7.52 8.71
CA THR A 6 -10.55 -7.14 10.12
C THR A 6 -9.30 -7.38 10.97
N ALA A 7 -8.62 -8.51 10.76
CA ALA A 7 -7.38 -8.85 11.44
C ALA A 7 -6.29 -7.83 11.11
N ALA A 8 -6.08 -7.50 9.83
CA ALA A 8 -5.10 -6.50 9.42
C ALA A 8 -5.37 -5.12 10.06
N ILE A 9 -6.62 -4.65 10.04
CA ILE A 9 -6.98 -3.36 10.69
C ILE A 9 -6.71 -3.40 12.20
N LYS A 10 -6.95 -4.54 12.86
CA LYS A 10 -6.80 -4.66 14.31
C LYS A 10 -5.34 -4.79 14.73
N HIS A 11 -4.55 -5.57 14.00
CA HIS A 11 -3.21 -5.99 14.42
C HIS A 11 -2.07 -5.24 13.73
N GLU A 12 -2.27 -4.79 12.49
CA GLU A 12 -1.19 -4.20 11.68
C GLU A 12 -1.26 -2.67 11.68
N LEU A 13 -0.27 -2.05 12.35
CA LEU A 13 -0.19 -0.59 12.41
C LEU A 13 0.06 0.03 11.03
N ALA A 14 0.96 -0.56 10.24
CA ALA A 14 1.29 -0.07 8.90
C ALA A 14 0.08 -0.13 7.96
N PHE A 15 -0.65 -1.24 7.94
CA PHE A 15 -1.94 -1.33 7.21
C PHE A 15 -2.92 -0.22 7.59
N ARG A 16 -3.07 0.11 8.89
CA ARG A 16 -3.93 1.22 9.31
C ARG A 16 -3.46 2.59 8.80
N GLN A 17 -2.15 2.82 8.76
CA GLN A 17 -1.58 4.08 8.24
C GLN A 17 -1.86 4.21 6.75
N GLU A 18 -1.63 3.15 5.98
CA GLU A 18 -1.91 3.12 4.55
C GLU A 18 -3.41 3.23 4.24
N LEU A 19 -4.26 2.58 5.06
CA LEU A 19 -5.70 2.73 4.95
C LEU A 19 -6.15 4.17 5.23
N ALA A 20 -5.54 4.84 6.22
CA ALA A 20 -5.81 6.25 6.48
C ALA A 20 -5.39 7.13 5.27
N PHE A 21 -4.25 6.85 4.64
CA PHE A 21 -3.88 7.51 3.38
C PHE A 21 -4.90 7.25 2.28
N ALA A 22 -5.38 6.00 2.11
CA ALA A 22 -6.41 5.68 1.13
C ALA A 22 -7.72 6.45 1.38
N VAL A 23 -8.16 6.58 2.63
CA VAL A 23 -9.36 7.35 3.01
C VAL A 23 -9.23 8.83 2.63
N VAL A 24 -8.04 9.41 2.64
CA VAL A 24 -7.80 10.80 2.23
C VAL A 24 -7.61 10.92 0.71
N LEU A 25 -6.80 10.03 0.13
CA LEU A 25 -6.38 10.13 -1.26
C LEU A 25 -7.45 9.67 -2.25
N VAL A 26 -8.35 8.74 -1.88
CA VAL A 26 -9.47 8.35 -2.76
C VAL A 26 -10.43 9.54 -3.02
N PRO A 27 -10.94 10.26 -2.00
CA PRO A 27 -11.72 11.47 -2.23
C PRO A 27 -10.95 12.53 -3.03
N ALA A 28 -9.67 12.75 -2.71
CA ALA A 28 -8.85 13.71 -3.46
C ALA A 28 -8.74 13.32 -4.95
N ALA A 29 -8.57 12.03 -5.27
CA ALA A 29 -8.50 11.56 -6.65
C ALA A 29 -9.82 11.77 -7.41
N LEU A 30 -10.97 11.68 -6.72
CA LEU A 30 -12.29 11.95 -7.31
C LEU A 30 -12.54 13.45 -7.56
N LEU A 31 -11.96 14.33 -6.74
CA LEU A 31 -12.13 15.78 -6.83
C LEU A 31 -11.22 16.43 -7.89
N ILE A 32 -10.10 15.79 -8.25
CA ILE A 32 -9.21 16.31 -9.28
C ILE A 32 -9.91 16.21 -10.66
N PRO A 33 -9.87 17.28 -11.49
CA PRO A 33 -10.49 17.30 -12.81
C PRO A 33 -9.64 16.54 -13.84
N THR A 34 -9.58 15.22 -13.70
CA THR A 34 -8.95 14.27 -14.63
C THR A 34 -9.98 13.30 -15.22
N ASP A 35 -9.62 12.59 -16.29
CA ASP A 35 -10.50 11.56 -16.85
C ASP A 35 -10.61 10.32 -15.96
N TRP A 36 -11.61 9.49 -16.26
CA TRP A 36 -11.94 8.31 -15.47
C TRP A 36 -10.82 7.25 -15.43
N LEU A 37 -10.00 7.13 -16.48
CA LEU A 37 -8.89 6.18 -16.48
C LEU A 37 -7.77 6.62 -15.55
N HIS A 38 -7.45 7.92 -15.52
CA HIS A 38 -6.48 8.46 -14.55
C HIS A 38 -6.98 8.32 -13.11
N ARG A 39 -8.26 8.56 -12.84
CA ARG A 39 -8.84 8.33 -11.50
C ARG A 39 -8.76 6.85 -11.08
N LEU A 40 -9.11 5.95 -12.00
CA LEU A 40 -9.00 4.51 -11.77
C LEU A 40 -7.56 4.09 -11.48
N TYR A 41 -6.59 4.68 -12.18
CA TYR A 41 -5.17 4.43 -11.94
C TYR A 41 -4.72 4.89 -10.54
N LEU A 42 -5.09 6.10 -10.10
CA LEU A 42 -4.75 6.59 -8.75
C LEU A 42 -5.36 5.72 -7.65
N ILE A 43 -6.64 5.37 -7.80
CA ILE A 43 -7.31 4.48 -6.86
C ILE A 43 -6.65 3.10 -6.90
N GLY A 44 -6.33 2.58 -8.09
CA GLY A 44 -5.63 1.31 -8.28
C GLY A 44 -4.25 1.28 -7.60
N ALA A 45 -3.49 2.38 -7.66
CA ALA A 45 -2.20 2.50 -6.98
C ALA A 45 -2.34 2.44 -5.44
N LEU A 46 -3.41 3.05 -4.88
CA LEU A 46 -3.71 2.93 -3.44
C LEU A 46 -4.11 1.51 -3.05
N PHE A 47 -4.94 0.86 -3.87
CA PHE A 47 -5.31 -0.54 -3.65
C PHE A 47 -4.09 -1.47 -3.74
N LEU A 48 -3.15 -1.20 -4.65
CA LEU A 48 -1.91 -1.95 -4.76
C LEU A 48 -1.10 -1.90 -3.46
N VAL A 49 -0.95 -0.72 -2.85
CA VAL A 49 -0.28 -0.54 -1.55
C VAL A 49 -0.93 -1.43 -0.49
N LEU A 50 -2.26 -1.34 -0.32
CA LEU A 50 -2.99 -2.15 0.66
C LEU A 50 -2.87 -3.66 0.42
N ILE A 51 -2.89 -4.10 -0.85
CA ILE A 51 -2.72 -5.51 -1.20
C ILE A 51 -1.31 -5.97 -0.83
N VAL A 52 -0.28 -5.21 -1.20
CA VAL A 52 1.11 -5.57 -0.93
C VAL A 52 1.40 -5.60 0.56
N GLU A 53 0.84 -4.67 1.33
CA GLU A 53 0.96 -4.66 2.79
C GLU A 53 0.28 -5.87 3.43
N LEU A 54 -0.91 -6.27 2.98
CA LEU A 54 -1.54 -7.52 3.44
C LEU A 54 -0.68 -8.74 3.16
N LEU A 55 -0.01 -8.79 2.00
CA LEU A 55 0.91 -9.86 1.67
C LEU A 55 2.17 -9.81 2.55
N ASN A 56 2.70 -8.62 2.83
CA ASN A 56 3.83 -8.43 3.74
C ASN A 56 3.50 -8.93 5.14
N SER A 57 2.38 -8.51 5.72
CA SER A 57 1.95 -8.97 7.05
C SER A 57 1.69 -10.48 7.08
N ALA A 58 1.16 -11.07 6.01
CA ALA A 58 0.99 -12.52 5.93
C ALA A 58 2.32 -13.28 5.95
N ILE A 59 3.34 -12.76 5.25
CA ILE A 59 4.70 -13.30 5.26
C ILE A 59 5.31 -13.17 6.66
N GLU A 60 5.20 -11.99 7.29
CA GLU A 60 5.71 -11.74 8.64
C GLU A 60 5.07 -12.69 9.66
N ALA A 61 3.74 -12.81 9.67
CA ALA A 61 3.01 -13.70 10.56
C ALA A 61 3.40 -15.18 10.36
N THR A 62 3.64 -15.59 9.11
CA THR A 62 4.09 -16.96 8.80
C THR A 62 5.50 -17.21 9.35
N ILE A 63 6.42 -16.26 9.15
CA ILE A 63 7.81 -16.36 9.63
C ILE A 63 7.87 -16.36 11.16
N ASP A 64 7.12 -15.47 11.80
CA ASP A 64 7.06 -15.35 13.26
C ASP A 64 6.48 -16.60 13.92
N ARG A 65 5.59 -17.33 13.22
CA ARG A 65 5.06 -18.60 13.71
C ARG A 65 6.05 -19.75 13.63
N ILE A 66 6.92 -19.77 12.60
CA ILE A 66 7.79 -20.92 12.28
C ILE A 66 9.13 -20.85 13.00
N SER A 67 9.66 -19.65 13.28
CA SER A 67 11.03 -19.48 13.74
C SER A 67 11.15 -18.39 14.79
N GLU A 68 11.48 -18.77 16.04
CA GLU A 68 11.82 -17.82 17.11
C GLU A 68 13.30 -17.36 17.05
N GLU A 69 14.18 -18.17 16.45
CA GLU A 69 15.58 -17.80 16.22
C GLU A 69 15.74 -16.94 14.96
N ARG A 70 16.63 -15.94 15.00
CA ARG A 70 16.94 -15.10 13.84
C ARG A 70 17.71 -15.90 12.78
N HIS A 71 16.98 -16.54 11.88
CA HIS A 71 17.55 -17.22 10.71
C HIS A 71 17.81 -16.23 9.55
N PRO A 72 18.95 -16.30 8.84
CA PRO A 72 19.26 -15.39 7.73
C PRO A 72 18.19 -15.36 6.62
N LEU A 73 17.57 -16.51 6.32
CA LEU A 73 16.49 -16.58 5.32
C LEU A 73 15.20 -15.90 5.82
N SER A 74 14.85 -16.03 7.09
CA SER A 74 13.69 -15.37 7.70
C SER A 74 13.83 -13.86 7.62
N LYS A 75 15.03 -13.35 7.93
CA LYS A 75 15.36 -11.93 7.75
C LYS A 75 15.17 -11.49 6.30
N ARG A 76 15.77 -12.23 5.35
CA ARG A 76 15.68 -11.90 3.92
C ARG A 76 14.24 -11.87 3.40
N ALA A 77 13.40 -12.81 3.83
CA ALA A 77 12.00 -12.86 3.43
C ALA A 77 11.22 -11.64 3.93
N LYS A 78 11.43 -11.22 5.19
CA LYS A 78 10.86 -9.98 5.74
C LYS A 78 11.36 -8.74 4.99
N ASP A 79 12.67 -8.65 4.76
CA ASP A 79 13.28 -7.51 4.05
C ASP A 79 12.68 -7.36 2.63
N LEU A 80 12.44 -8.48 1.93
CA LEU A 80 11.80 -8.47 0.61
C LEU A 80 10.33 -8.05 0.65
N GLY A 81 9.58 -8.49 1.67
CA GLY A 81 8.20 -8.06 1.89
C GLY A 81 8.11 -6.55 2.11
N SER A 82 8.92 -6.02 3.03
CA SER A 82 8.98 -4.57 3.29
C SER A 82 9.46 -3.78 2.06
N ALA A 83 10.39 -4.33 1.27
CA ALA A 83 10.83 -3.72 0.02
C ALA A 83 9.69 -3.64 -1.02
N ALA A 84 8.81 -4.64 -1.09
CA ALA A 84 7.65 -4.60 -1.95
C ALA A 84 6.68 -3.48 -1.54
N VAL A 85 6.41 -3.34 -0.23
CA VAL A 85 5.59 -2.25 0.32
C VAL A 85 6.19 -0.89 -0.07
N PHE A 86 7.50 -0.72 0.15
CA PHE A 86 8.20 0.51 -0.23
C PHE A 86 8.06 0.84 -1.73
N LEU A 87 8.24 -0.15 -2.61
CA LEU A 87 8.08 0.07 -4.05
C LEU A 87 6.64 0.42 -4.44
N SER A 88 5.65 -0.16 -3.76
CA SER A 88 4.24 0.19 -3.99
C SER A 88 3.92 1.63 -3.55
N LEU A 89 4.49 2.09 -2.43
CA LEU A 89 4.38 3.48 -1.96
C LEU A 89 5.11 4.45 -2.90
N LEU A 90 6.28 4.07 -3.42
CA LEU A 90 6.99 4.86 -4.41
C LEU A 90 6.18 5.01 -5.71
N HIS A 91 5.58 3.91 -6.18
CA HIS A 91 4.67 3.92 -7.32
C HIS A 91 3.48 4.87 -7.10
N LEU A 92 2.83 4.78 -5.93
CA LEU A 92 1.76 5.69 -5.54
C LEU A 92 2.23 7.16 -5.55
N GLY A 93 3.39 7.44 -4.96
CA GLY A 93 3.96 8.78 -4.92
C GLY A 93 4.22 9.34 -6.32
N VAL A 94 4.80 8.55 -7.22
CA VAL A 94 5.02 8.94 -8.63
C VAL A 94 3.68 9.21 -9.33
N ALA A 95 2.68 8.35 -9.16
CA ALA A 95 1.36 8.52 -9.77
C ALA A 95 0.71 9.86 -9.37
N TRP A 96 0.79 10.21 -8.09
CA TRP A 96 0.27 11.47 -7.57
C TRP A 96 1.07 12.68 -8.03
N LEU A 97 2.40 12.62 -7.99
CA LEU A 97 3.26 13.71 -8.45
C LEU A 97 3.02 14.04 -9.93
N VAL A 98 2.92 13.01 -10.78
CA VAL A 98 2.61 13.17 -12.20
C VAL A 98 1.23 13.80 -12.38
N THR A 99 0.22 13.34 -11.65
CA THR A 99 -1.13 13.88 -11.76
C THR A 99 -1.19 15.34 -11.34
N LEU A 100 -0.57 15.71 -10.22
CA LEU A 100 -0.52 17.08 -9.73
C LEU A 100 0.25 18.01 -10.68
N TYR A 101 1.36 17.53 -11.26
CA TYR A 101 2.11 18.27 -12.27
C TYR A 101 1.28 18.52 -13.53
N LEU A 102 0.58 17.51 -14.05
CA LEU A 102 -0.29 17.65 -15.21
C LEU A 102 -1.47 18.57 -14.91
N TRP A 103 -2.06 18.48 -13.72
CA TRP A 103 -3.13 19.37 -13.29
C TRP A 103 -2.65 20.82 -13.22
N TRP A 104 -1.53 21.10 -12.56
CA TRP A 104 -0.93 22.44 -12.47
C TRP A 104 -0.63 23.05 -13.84
N LYS A 105 -0.14 22.24 -14.79
CA LYS A 105 0.19 22.71 -16.15
C LYS A 105 -1.06 23.07 -16.97
N ASN A 106 -2.20 22.46 -16.67
CA ASN A 106 -3.45 22.61 -17.43
C ASN A 106 -4.49 23.50 -16.73
N ALA A 107 -4.20 23.99 -15.51
CA ALA A 107 -5.02 24.93 -14.74
C ALA A 107 -4.63 26.39 -15.06
#